data_AF-A0A9Q8MCP7-F1
#
_entry.id   AF-A0A9Q8MCP7-F1
#
_cell.length_a   1.000
_cell.length_b   1.000
_cell.length_c   1.000
_cell.angle_alpha   90.00
_cell.angle_beta   90.00
_cell.angle_gamma   90.00
#
_symmetry.space_group_name_H-M   'P 1'
#
loop_
_entity.id
_entity.type
_entity.pdbx_description
1 polymer ?
#
loop_
_entity_poly.entity_id
_entity_poly.type
_entity_poly.pdbx_seq_one_letter_code
_entity_poly.pdbx_strand_id
1 'polypeptide(L)'
;MALFYTERKQSTAAKKLTLQITDLDYQGLGVARLQGKTWFVENALPQETVEVRVLDEKKQYGHAVTQKILQHSEQRIEPKCGHYVECGGCQMQHIPIILQQQVKQRALQQRLSRLQPKIAFQPLLTADEWGYRRRLRLSILFDKQSKTLSFGLRRRRSKSIVNIQHCAVAEPHLNAVLAALQTWLPRWQSKAQLGHIELVAADNGVAMLLRHAGQVQSDDKVRLLQFAAEQQLQLFVCEQEHQIQHWYGDTPYYQLANGQRLAFAVRDFIQVNRTLNQKMIDTALDWLALSPTDRVLDLFCGMGNFTLPLASKVASAVGIEGVAEMVAQAKQNALANGVTNVKFYQTDLDRTFSDQPWAKQAFDKVLLDPPRSGALFALPHICELRPNSILYVSCNPATLVRDSEYLLQQGYQLEKSAAIDMFPHTAHLESITLFKKR
;
A
#
# COMPACT_ATOMS: atom_id res chain seq x y z
N MET A 1 24.00 27.59 47.42
CA MET A 1 22.95 27.33 46.41
C MET A 1 23.40 27.95 45.10
N ALA A 2 24.09 27.19 44.25
CA ALA A 2 24.59 27.68 42.97
C ALA A 2 23.48 27.56 41.92
N LEU A 3 22.99 28.70 41.44
CA LEU A 3 22.04 28.77 40.32
C LEU A 3 22.82 28.51 39.03
N PHE A 4 22.60 27.33 38.43
CA PHE A 4 23.10 27.03 37.09
C PHE A 4 22.28 27.80 36.06
N TYR A 5 22.82 28.92 35.61
CA TYR A 5 22.33 29.66 34.46
C TYR A 5 22.52 28.79 33.20
N THR A 6 21.43 28.29 32.65
CA THR A 6 21.44 27.61 31.34
C THR A 6 21.30 28.69 30.27
N GLU A 7 22.36 28.93 29.50
CA GLU A 7 22.29 29.81 28.34
C GLU A 7 21.19 29.33 27.38
N ARG A 8 20.20 30.18 27.13
CA ARG A 8 19.29 30.01 25.99
C ARG A 8 20.15 30.06 24.73
N LYS A 9 20.29 28.91 24.07
CA LYS A 9 20.81 28.83 22.69
C LYS A 9 20.08 29.89 21.85
N GLN A 10 20.81 30.94 21.48
CA GLN A 10 20.36 31.88 20.46
C GLN A 10 20.03 31.08 19.20
N SER A 11 18.78 31.19 18.76
CA SER A 11 18.32 30.69 17.47
C SER A 11 19.13 31.43 16.40
N THR A 12 20.18 30.79 15.88
CA THR A 12 20.87 31.24 14.67
C THR A 12 19.81 31.36 13.57
N ALA A 13 19.68 32.56 13.00
CA ALA A 13 18.80 32.78 11.86
C ALA A 13 19.08 31.69 10.82
N ALA A 14 18.05 30.91 10.47
CA ALA A 14 18.20 29.80 9.55
C ALA A 14 18.81 30.33 8.24
N LYS A 15 20.06 29.94 7.94
CA LYS A 15 20.70 30.28 6.66
C LYS A 15 19.76 29.82 5.55
N LYS A 16 19.26 30.78 4.76
CA LYS A 16 18.48 30.48 3.57
C LYS A 16 19.37 29.69 2.61
N LEU A 17 19.06 28.41 2.43
CA LEU A 17 19.77 27.53 1.51
C LEU A 17 19.04 27.57 0.18
N THR A 18 19.72 27.97 -0.88
CA THR A 18 19.19 27.93 -2.25
C THR A 18 19.80 26.74 -2.99
N LEU A 19 18.97 25.93 -3.63
CA LEU A 19 19.37 24.74 -4.37
C LEU A 19 18.84 24.79 -5.79
N GLN A 20 19.69 24.42 -6.75
CA GLN A 20 19.29 24.13 -8.13
C GLN A 20 19.01 22.64 -8.25
N ILE A 21 17.79 22.29 -8.63
CA ILE A 21 17.35 20.90 -8.75
C ILE A 21 17.75 20.36 -10.12
N THR A 22 18.49 19.25 -10.12
CA THR A 22 19.07 18.66 -11.33
C THR A 22 18.38 17.38 -11.76
N ASP A 23 17.78 16.64 -10.82
CA ASP A 23 17.15 15.34 -11.10
C ASP A 23 15.96 15.11 -10.14
N LEU A 24 15.25 14.01 -10.33
CA LEU A 24 14.10 13.60 -9.52
C LEU A 24 14.27 12.13 -9.13
N ASP A 25 14.20 11.83 -7.84
CA ASP A 25 14.22 10.44 -7.37
C ASP A 25 12.84 9.75 -7.53
N TYR A 26 12.81 8.43 -7.37
CA TYR A 26 11.56 7.66 -7.50
C TYR A 26 10.51 7.97 -6.42
N GLN A 27 10.91 8.63 -5.34
CA GLN A 27 10.03 9.07 -4.25
C GLN A 27 9.47 10.48 -4.51
N GLY A 28 9.84 11.10 -5.63
CA GLY A 28 9.36 12.41 -6.02
C GLY A 28 10.07 13.55 -5.28
N LEU A 29 11.29 13.27 -4.80
CA LEU A 29 12.16 14.26 -4.19
C LEU A 29 13.09 14.83 -5.26
N GLY A 30 13.10 16.15 -5.39
CA GLY A 30 14.07 16.83 -6.23
C GLY A 30 15.48 16.58 -5.70
N VAL A 31 16.41 16.27 -6.59
CA VAL A 31 17.80 15.99 -6.25
C VAL A 31 18.67 17.17 -6.68
N ALA A 32 19.45 17.71 -5.75
CA ALA A 32 20.44 18.74 -5.99
C ALA A 32 21.81 18.30 -5.47
N ARG A 33 22.88 18.90 -6.00
CA ARG A 33 24.24 18.74 -5.45
C ARG A 33 24.81 20.11 -5.11
N LEU A 34 25.28 20.27 -3.88
CA LEU A 34 25.95 21.48 -3.42
C LEU A 34 27.21 21.09 -2.66
N GLN A 35 28.37 21.58 -3.13
CA GLN A 35 29.68 21.32 -2.50
C GLN A 35 29.95 19.82 -2.24
N GLY A 36 29.62 18.96 -3.21
CA GLY A 36 29.79 17.51 -3.11
C GLY A 36 28.73 16.78 -2.27
N LYS A 37 27.83 17.49 -1.58
CA LYS A 37 26.72 16.91 -0.82
C LYS A 37 25.46 16.77 -1.67
N THR A 38 24.79 15.63 -1.58
CA THR A 38 23.50 15.39 -2.27
C THR A 38 22.32 15.85 -1.41
N TRP A 39 21.39 16.61 -1.97
CA TRP A 39 20.19 17.09 -1.28
C TRP A 39 18.95 16.48 -1.89
N PHE A 40 18.08 15.94 -1.05
CA PHE A 40 16.74 15.44 -1.42
C PHE A 40 15.71 16.46 -0.94
N VAL A 41 14.95 17.04 -1.86
CA VAL A 41 14.10 18.20 -1.63
C VAL A 41 12.64 17.87 -1.92
N GLU A 42 11.79 17.95 -0.89
CA GLU A 42 10.34 17.83 -1.07
C GLU A 42 9.76 19.04 -1.82
N ASN A 43 8.77 18.79 -2.68
CA ASN A 43 8.07 19.82 -3.48
C ASN A 43 9.02 20.60 -4.41
N ALA A 44 9.91 19.88 -5.09
CA ALA A 44 10.88 20.46 -6.02
C ALA A 44 11.00 19.56 -7.27
N LEU A 45 11.10 20.18 -8.45
CA LEU A 45 11.22 19.50 -9.74
C LEU A 45 12.55 19.84 -10.43
N PRO A 46 13.04 18.98 -11.34
CA PRO A 46 14.20 19.30 -12.18
C PRO A 46 14.04 20.66 -12.86
N GLN A 47 15.16 21.38 -13.00
CA GLN A 47 15.26 22.74 -13.55
C GLN A 47 14.72 23.85 -12.63
N GLU A 48 14.16 23.52 -11.46
CA GLU A 48 13.79 24.53 -10.48
C GLU A 48 15.00 25.06 -9.71
N THR A 49 14.94 26.34 -9.36
CA THR A 49 15.78 26.93 -8.31
C THR A 49 14.90 27.23 -7.11
N VAL A 50 15.23 26.72 -5.94
CA VAL A 50 14.37 26.76 -4.75
C VAL A 50 15.12 27.26 -3.51
N GLU A 51 14.46 28.11 -2.72
CA GLU A 51 14.84 28.36 -1.32
C GLU A 51 14.23 27.25 -0.45
N VAL A 52 15.06 26.60 0.36
CA VAL A 52 14.66 25.43 1.13
C VAL A 52 14.80 25.62 2.63
N ARG A 53 13.93 24.93 3.38
CA ARG A 53 14.11 24.68 4.81
C ARG A 53 14.75 23.32 5.00
N VAL A 54 15.93 23.29 5.61
CA VAL A 54 16.62 22.05 5.97
C VAL A 54 15.81 21.32 7.04
N LEU A 55 15.62 20.01 6.83
CA LEU A 55 14.90 19.12 7.72
C LEU A 55 15.87 18.23 8.52
N ASP A 56 16.88 17.69 7.84
CA ASP A 56 17.98 16.92 8.42
C ASP A 56 19.20 17.07 7.52
N GLU A 57 20.39 17.08 8.12
CA GLU A 57 21.65 17.20 7.39
C GLU A 57 22.65 16.20 7.93
N LYS A 58 23.17 15.35 7.03
CA LYS A 58 24.25 14.40 7.28
C LYS A 58 25.50 14.81 6.50
N LYS A 59 26.58 14.04 6.69
CA LYS A 59 27.87 14.28 6.03
C LYS A 59 27.75 14.22 4.50
N GLN A 60 27.10 13.18 3.97
CA GLN A 60 27.03 12.92 2.53
C GLN A 60 25.72 13.38 1.87
N TYR A 61 24.65 13.55 2.66
CA TYR A 61 23.36 13.96 2.13
C TYR A 61 22.59 14.84 3.10
N GLY A 62 21.60 15.57 2.59
CA GLY A 62 20.64 16.34 3.38
C GLY A 62 19.22 16.18 2.85
N HIS A 63 18.24 16.40 3.73
CA HIS A 63 16.83 16.46 3.40
C HIS A 63 16.33 17.87 3.63
N ALA A 64 15.58 18.40 2.67
CA ALA A 64 15.01 19.73 2.75
C ALA A 64 13.59 19.76 2.16
N VAL A 65 12.87 20.84 2.39
CA VAL A 65 11.57 21.11 1.78
C VAL A 65 11.58 22.50 1.17
N THR A 66 11.08 22.62 -0.06
CA THR A 66 10.92 23.90 -0.74
C THR A 66 10.02 24.84 0.07
N GLN A 67 10.52 26.02 0.40
CA GLN A 67 9.74 27.11 0.98
C GLN A 67 9.27 28.10 -0.10
N LYS A 68 10.15 28.38 -1.06
CA LYS A 68 9.88 29.29 -2.17
C LYS A 68 10.56 28.78 -3.43
N ILE A 69 9.82 28.78 -4.54
CA ILE A 69 10.37 28.50 -5.86
C ILE A 69 10.79 29.84 -6.47
N LEU A 70 12.08 29.97 -6.80
CA LEU A 70 12.66 31.17 -7.43
C LEU A 70 12.58 31.08 -8.95
N GLN A 71 12.71 29.87 -9.48
CA GLN A 71 12.53 29.55 -10.90
C GLN A 71 11.70 28.27 -10.98
N HIS A 72 10.57 28.34 -11.69
CA HIS A 72 9.66 27.21 -11.88
C HIS A 72 10.10 26.33 -13.06
N SER A 73 9.84 25.04 -12.96
CA SER A 73 9.93 24.09 -14.08
C SER A 73 8.68 24.21 -14.95
N GLU A 74 8.85 24.17 -16.27
CA GLU A 74 7.73 24.13 -17.22
C GLU A 74 6.89 22.84 -17.08
N GLN A 75 7.47 21.78 -16.49
CA GLN A 75 6.78 20.53 -16.23
C GLN A 75 5.92 20.56 -14.96
N ARG A 76 6.03 21.59 -14.12
CA ARG A 76 5.25 21.63 -12.88
C ARG A 76 3.76 21.74 -13.18
N ILE A 77 2.97 20.89 -12.55
CA ILE A 77 1.50 20.97 -12.59
C ILE A 77 0.93 21.44 -11.26
N GLU A 78 -0.25 22.03 -11.31
CA GLU A 78 -1.02 22.38 -10.12
C GLU A 78 -1.64 21.11 -9.51
N PRO A 79 -1.43 20.84 -8.21
CA PRO A 79 -2.07 19.73 -7.53
C PRO A 79 -3.60 19.81 -7.57
N LYS A 80 -4.27 18.74 -8.04
CA LYS A 80 -5.74 18.66 -8.09
C LYS A 80 -6.41 18.68 -6.71
N CYS A 81 -5.72 18.18 -5.68
CA CYS A 81 -6.28 18.10 -4.33
C CYS A 81 -5.98 19.38 -3.54
N GLY A 82 -7.02 20.10 -3.10
CA GLY A 82 -6.87 21.29 -2.25
C GLY A 82 -6.19 21.01 -0.89
N HIS A 83 -6.15 19.75 -0.44
CA HIS A 83 -5.45 19.35 0.78
C HIS A 83 -3.99 18.93 0.56
N TYR A 84 -3.48 18.97 -0.67
CA TYR A 84 -2.18 18.38 -1.04
C TYR A 84 -1.00 18.94 -0.23
N VAL A 85 -1.01 20.24 0.06
CA VAL A 85 0.08 20.90 0.80
C VAL A 85 0.19 20.38 2.24
N GLU A 86 -0.93 20.04 2.88
CA GLU A 86 -0.98 19.65 4.29
C GLU A 86 -1.06 18.13 4.50
N CYS A 87 -1.84 17.43 3.68
CA CYS A 87 -2.15 16.02 3.85
C CYS A 87 -0.91 15.14 3.64
N GLY A 88 -0.68 14.17 4.53
CA GLY A 88 0.42 13.22 4.42
C GLY A 88 0.23 12.13 3.35
N GLY A 89 -0.94 12.07 2.70
CA GLY A 89 -1.31 10.96 1.81
C GLY A 89 -0.60 10.93 0.46
N CYS A 90 -0.45 12.08 -0.21
CA CYS A 90 0.18 12.20 -1.54
C CYS A 90 1.48 13.01 -1.46
N GLN A 91 2.45 12.69 -2.32
CA GLN A 91 3.77 13.33 -2.36
C GLN A 91 4.11 13.95 -3.73
N MET A 92 3.39 13.58 -4.79
CA MET A 92 3.80 13.88 -6.18
C MET A 92 2.74 14.57 -7.03
N GLN A 93 1.66 15.13 -6.47
CA GLN A 93 0.61 15.74 -7.32
C GLN A 93 1.08 16.98 -8.12
N HIS A 94 2.20 17.58 -7.73
CA HIS A 94 2.86 18.66 -8.47
C HIS A 94 3.69 18.17 -9.68
N ILE A 95 3.83 16.86 -9.84
CA ILE A 95 4.67 16.19 -10.84
C ILE A 95 3.73 15.57 -11.89
N PRO A 96 3.94 15.78 -13.20
CA PRO A 96 3.18 15.09 -14.24
C PRO A 96 3.22 13.58 -14.04
N ILE A 97 2.09 12.92 -14.22
CA ILE A 97 1.97 11.47 -13.97
C ILE A 97 2.98 10.65 -14.78
N ILE A 98 3.22 11.04 -16.03
CA ILE A 98 4.22 10.39 -16.90
C ILE A 98 5.63 10.48 -16.30
N LEU A 99 6.00 11.62 -15.72
CA LEU A 99 7.31 11.79 -15.09
C LEU A 99 7.42 10.93 -13.81
N GLN A 100 6.36 10.85 -13.00
CA GLN A 100 6.31 9.95 -11.83
C GLN A 100 6.56 8.49 -12.25
N GLN A 101 5.88 8.03 -13.30
CA GLN A 101 6.01 6.67 -13.82
C GLN A 101 7.41 6.41 -14.38
N GLN A 102 7.99 7.37 -15.10
CA GLN A 102 9.34 7.26 -15.65
C GLN A 102 10.40 7.12 -14.56
N VAL A 103 10.36 7.93 -13.50
CA VAL A 103 11.36 7.84 -12.41
C VAL A 103 11.21 6.53 -11.63
N LYS A 104 9.98 6.05 -11.42
CA LYS A 104 9.68 4.75 -10.80
C LYS A 104 10.23 3.58 -11.62
N GLN A 105 9.91 3.54 -12.91
CA GLN A 105 10.40 2.52 -13.84
C GLN A 105 11.94 2.52 -13.90
N ARG A 106 12.55 3.70 -14.08
CA ARG A 106 14.01 3.84 -14.15
C ARG A 106 14.69 3.36 -12.86
N ALA A 107 14.14 3.68 -11.70
CA ALA A 107 14.72 3.28 -10.43
C ALA A 107 14.70 1.76 -10.21
N LEU A 108 13.63 1.06 -10.61
CA LEU A 108 13.59 -0.39 -10.61
C LEU A 108 14.66 -0.97 -11.55
N GLN A 109 14.70 -0.48 -12.79
CA GLN A 109 15.65 -0.94 -13.81
C GLN A 109 17.11 -0.78 -13.35
N GLN A 110 17.49 0.42 -12.88
CA GLN A 110 18.84 0.71 -12.42
C GLN A 110 19.27 -0.17 -11.24
N ARG A 111 18.34 -0.56 -10.36
CA ARG A 111 18.62 -1.42 -9.22
C ARG A 111 18.84 -2.87 -9.65
N LEU A 112 17.94 -3.42 -10.47
CA LEU A 112 18.01 -4.82 -10.88
C LEU A 112 19.13 -5.08 -11.90
N SER A 113 19.42 -4.13 -12.80
CA SER A 113 20.52 -4.26 -13.77
C SER A 113 21.91 -4.34 -13.12
N ARG A 114 22.05 -3.95 -11.84
CA ARG A 114 23.29 -4.15 -11.07
C ARG A 114 23.49 -5.62 -10.66
N LEU A 115 22.41 -6.39 -10.61
CA LEU A 115 22.44 -7.80 -10.20
C LEU A 115 22.68 -8.74 -11.38
N GLN A 116 22.07 -8.44 -12.53
CA GLN A 116 22.18 -9.26 -13.73
C GLN A 116 22.09 -8.36 -14.99
N PRO A 117 22.97 -8.56 -16.00
CA PRO A 117 23.01 -7.68 -17.17
C PRO A 117 21.84 -7.90 -18.15
N LYS A 118 21.32 -9.13 -18.28
CA LYS A 118 20.25 -9.48 -19.21
C LYS A 118 18.94 -9.64 -18.46
N ILE A 119 18.10 -8.62 -18.48
CA ILE A 119 16.76 -8.64 -17.86
C ILE A 119 15.77 -8.06 -18.87
N ALA A 120 14.67 -8.76 -19.13
CA ALA A 120 13.60 -8.26 -19.99
C ALA A 120 12.65 -7.35 -19.20
N PHE A 121 12.98 -6.05 -19.13
CA PHE A 121 12.11 -5.07 -18.48
C PHE A 121 10.86 -4.81 -19.31
N GLN A 122 9.70 -5.10 -18.72
CA GLN A 122 8.39 -4.88 -19.34
C GLN A 122 7.90 -3.45 -19.05
N PRO A 123 6.95 -2.94 -19.87
CA PRO A 123 6.31 -1.65 -19.60
C PRO A 123 5.74 -1.57 -18.18
N LEU A 124 5.75 -0.36 -17.60
CA LEU A 124 5.16 -0.10 -16.30
C LEU A 124 3.63 -0.35 -16.36
N LEU A 125 3.10 -1.06 -15.38
CA LEU A 125 1.67 -1.29 -15.23
C LEU A 125 0.99 -0.01 -14.69
N THR A 126 0.18 0.63 -15.54
CA THR A 126 -0.55 1.88 -15.24
C THR A 126 -2.07 1.69 -15.21
N ALA A 127 -2.78 2.60 -14.54
CA ALA A 127 -4.22 2.78 -14.60
C ALA A 127 -4.52 4.28 -14.33
N ASP A 128 -5.80 4.64 -14.16
CA ASP A 128 -6.20 6.00 -13.81
C ASP A 128 -5.50 6.48 -12.52
N GLU A 129 -4.97 7.71 -12.56
CA GLU A 129 -4.25 8.29 -11.43
C GLU A 129 -5.15 8.88 -10.34
N TRP A 130 -6.44 9.06 -10.65
CA TRP A 130 -7.47 9.57 -9.73
C TRP A 130 -8.56 8.53 -9.50
N GLY A 131 -9.30 8.66 -8.40
CA GLY A 131 -10.46 7.81 -8.14
C GLY A 131 -10.16 6.31 -7.98
N TYR A 132 -8.90 5.90 -7.84
CA TYR A 132 -8.50 4.48 -7.83
C TYR A 132 -8.52 3.84 -6.43
N ARG A 133 -8.42 4.65 -5.38
CA ARG A 133 -8.15 4.18 -4.01
C ARG A 133 -9.45 3.70 -3.38
N ARG A 134 -9.55 2.38 -3.24
CA ARG A 134 -10.72 1.70 -2.69
C ARG A 134 -10.71 1.53 -1.17
N ARG A 135 -9.70 2.05 -0.46
CA ARG A 135 -9.61 1.97 1.00
C ARG A 135 -9.09 3.25 1.64
N LEU A 136 -9.79 3.72 2.66
CA LEU A 136 -9.40 4.87 3.49
C LEU A 136 -9.42 4.50 4.97
N ARG A 137 -8.49 5.09 5.73
CA ARG A 137 -8.52 5.06 7.20
C ARG A 137 -8.43 6.48 7.71
N LEU A 138 -9.49 6.93 8.36
CA LEU A 138 -9.76 8.30 8.72
C LEU A 138 -9.69 8.41 10.24
N SER A 139 -8.79 9.23 10.73
CA SER A 139 -8.66 9.49 12.17
C SER A 139 -9.78 10.43 12.60
N ILE A 140 -10.34 10.17 13.79
CA ILE A 140 -11.24 11.07 14.48
C ILE A 140 -10.53 11.54 15.76
N LEU A 141 -10.57 12.83 16.02
CA LEU A 141 -10.06 13.39 17.27
C LEU A 141 -11.04 14.43 17.78
N PHE A 142 -11.53 14.25 19.00
CA PHE A 142 -12.32 15.24 19.69
C PHE A 142 -11.46 15.95 20.75
N ASP A 143 -11.26 17.26 20.58
CA ASP A 143 -10.62 18.10 21.58
C ASP A 143 -11.65 18.58 22.60
N LYS A 144 -11.49 18.15 23.86
CA LYS A 144 -12.40 18.48 24.96
C LYS A 144 -12.33 19.96 25.36
N GLN A 145 -11.20 20.63 25.17
CA GLN A 145 -11.00 22.03 25.55
C GLN A 145 -11.66 22.97 24.55
N SER A 146 -11.35 22.81 23.26
CA SER A 146 -11.92 23.62 22.19
C SER A 146 -13.31 23.14 21.74
N LYS A 147 -13.77 21.97 22.21
CA LYS A 147 -14.98 21.26 21.76
C LYS A 147 -15.00 21.01 20.24
N THR A 148 -13.82 20.90 19.62
CA THR A 148 -13.67 20.72 18.18
C THR A 148 -13.53 19.24 17.82
N LEU A 149 -14.26 18.78 16.81
CA LEU A 149 -14.11 17.45 16.22
C LEU A 149 -13.30 17.55 14.92
N SER A 150 -12.17 16.87 14.86
CA SER A 150 -11.38 16.71 13.65
C SER A 150 -11.62 15.32 13.05
N PHE A 151 -11.81 15.26 11.73
CA PHE A 151 -12.09 14.04 10.98
C PHE A 151 -11.37 14.08 9.64
N GLY A 152 -10.41 13.16 9.44
CA GLY A 152 -9.71 13.06 8.18
C GLY A 152 -8.38 12.33 8.26
N LEU A 153 -7.38 12.82 7.52
CA LEU A 153 -6.08 12.18 7.39
C LEU A 153 -5.02 12.90 8.21
N ARG A 154 -3.91 12.22 8.52
CA ARG A 154 -2.80 12.86 9.23
C ARG A 154 -2.10 13.89 8.35
N ARG A 155 -1.77 15.04 8.94
CA ARG A 155 -0.91 16.06 8.34
C ARG A 155 0.49 15.48 8.12
N ARG A 156 1.16 15.91 7.06
CA ARG A 156 2.51 15.48 6.72
C ARG A 156 3.45 15.70 7.92
N ARG A 157 4.16 14.62 8.32
CA ARG A 157 5.13 14.63 9.44
C ARG A 157 4.53 15.12 10.77
N SER A 158 3.23 14.93 11.00
CA SER A 158 2.54 15.38 12.21
C SER A 158 1.48 14.36 12.65
N LYS A 159 1.13 14.39 13.94
CA LYS A 159 -0.01 13.64 14.48
C LYS A 159 -1.34 14.40 14.32
N SER A 160 -1.28 15.68 13.95
CA SER A 160 -2.49 16.50 13.71
C SER A 160 -3.28 16.00 12.51
N ILE A 161 -4.59 16.26 12.53
CA ILE A 161 -5.52 15.84 11.49
C ILE A 161 -5.76 17.00 10.52
N VAL A 162 -5.77 16.68 9.23
CA VAL A 162 -6.30 17.53 8.16
C VAL A 162 -7.73 17.07 7.92
N ASN A 163 -8.68 17.97 8.13
CA ASN A 163 -10.09 17.68 7.86
C ASN A 163 -10.27 17.57 6.35
N ILE A 164 -10.67 16.39 5.88
CA ILE A 164 -10.85 16.13 4.45
C ILE A 164 -12.33 15.97 4.11
N GLN A 165 -12.81 16.77 3.17
CA GLN A 165 -14.17 16.66 2.61
C GLN A 165 -14.21 15.76 1.39
N HIS A 166 -13.11 15.74 0.65
CA HIS A 166 -12.95 15.01 -0.59
C HIS A 166 -11.50 14.57 -0.73
N CYS A 167 -11.29 13.38 -1.30
CA CYS A 167 -9.99 12.84 -1.61
C CYS A 167 -9.94 12.47 -3.10
N ALA A 168 -9.17 13.24 -3.89
CA ALA A 168 -9.11 13.08 -5.34
C ALA A 168 -8.65 11.69 -5.81
N VAL A 169 -7.88 10.97 -4.99
CA VAL A 169 -7.46 9.60 -5.31
C VAL A 169 -8.47 8.54 -4.86
N ALA A 170 -9.42 8.86 -3.97
CA ALA A 170 -10.39 7.89 -3.47
C ALA A 170 -11.52 7.64 -4.46
N GLU A 171 -12.03 6.40 -4.51
CA GLU A 171 -13.18 6.05 -5.35
C GLU A 171 -14.39 6.97 -5.08
N PRO A 172 -15.20 7.31 -6.10
CA PRO A 172 -16.34 8.21 -5.95
C PRO A 172 -17.32 7.81 -4.84
N HIS A 173 -17.62 6.52 -4.68
CA HIS A 173 -18.50 6.03 -3.62
C HIS A 173 -17.94 6.28 -2.21
N LEU A 174 -16.62 6.22 -2.03
CA LEU A 174 -16.00 6.58 -0.76
C LEU A 174 -16.10 8.08 -0.49
N ASN A 175 -15.95 8.91 -1.52
CA ASN A 175 -16.12 10.36 -1.39
C ASN A 175 -17.58 10.75 -1.05
N ALA A 176 -18.57 10.01 -1.54
CA ALA A 176 -19.97 10.21 -1.14
C ALA A 176 -20.17 9.95 0.37
N VAL A 177 -19.66 8.80 0.87
CA VAL A 177 -19.74 8.46 2.30
C VAL A 177 -18.92 9.45 3.16
N LEU A 178 -17.76 9.90 2.69
CA LEU A 178 -16.96 10.94 3.35
C LEU A 178 -17.75 12.24 3.57
N ALA A 179 -18.43 12.71 2.53
CA ALA A 179 -19.26 13.91 2.60
C ALA A 179 -20.43 13.73 3.59
N ALA A 180 -21.09 12.56 3.57
CA ALA A 180 -22.16 12.25 4.51
C ALA A 180 -21.66 12.21 5.96
N LEU A 181 -20.50 11.59 6.21
CA LEU A 181 -19.87 11.53 7.54
C LEU A 181 -19.56 12.90 8.12
N GLN A 182 -19.17 13.89 7.29
CA GLN A 182 -18.92 15.25 7.76
C GLN A 182 -20.17 15.89 8.40
N THR A 183 -21.36 15.56 7.90
CA THR A 183 -22.62 16.07 8.44
C THR A 183 -23.13 15.24 9.62
N TRP A 184 -22.82 13.95 9.62
CA TRP A 184 -23.30 12.98 10.61
C TRP A 184 -22.49 13.04 11.92
N LEU A 185 -21.15 13.06 11.83
CA LEU A 185 -20.24 13.00 12.98
C LEU A 185 -20.46 14.12 14.03
N PRO A 186 -20.74 15.39 13.66
CA PRO A 186 -21.03 16.44 14.63
C PRO A 186 -22.27 16.16 15.51
N ARG A 187 -23.19 15.30 15.05
CA ARG A 187 -24.43 14.94 15.78
C ARG A 187 -24.22 13.78 16.76
N TRP A 188 -23.09 13.08 16.70
CA TRP A 188 -22.75 11.99 17.62
C TRP A 188 -22.68 12.50 19.07
N GLN A 189 -23.29 11.80 20.03
CA GLN A 189 -23.31 12.27 21.41
C GLN A 189 -21.96 12.02 22.09
N SER A 190 -21.45 10.79 22.03
CA SER A 190 -20.23 10.37 22.72
C SER A 190 -18.94 10.67 21.93
N LYS A 191 -18.75 11.93 21.49
CA LYS A 191 -17.65 12.32 20.56
C LYS A 191 -16.26 11.95 21.05
N ALA A 192 -16.03 12.01 22.36
CA ALA A 192 -14.75 11.69 22.97
C ALA A 192 -14.36 10.20 22.87
N GLN A 193 -15.31 9.32 22.53
CA GLN A 193 -15.09 7.88 22.38
C GLN A 193 -14.86 7.47 20.92
N LEU A 194 -15.00 8.38 19.95
CA LEU A 194 -14.71 8.07 18.55
C LEU A 194 -13.20 7.93 18.34
N GLY A 195 -12.78 6.81 17.72
CA GLY A 195 -11.37 6.56 17.40
C GLY A 195 -11.04 6.83 15.94
N HIS A 196 -11.50 5.96 15.05
CA HIS A 196 -11.26 6.08 13.61
C HIS A 196 -12.36 5.40 12.81
N ILE A 197 -12.50 5.79 11.55
CA ILE A 197 -13.36 5.13 10.57
C ILE A 197 -12.47 4.52 9.49
N GLU A 198 -12.69 3.26 9.13
CA GLU A 198 -12.14 2.67 7.92
C GLU A 198 -13.26 2.51 6.90
N LEU A 199 -13.00 2.92 5.67
CA LEU A 199 -13.92 2.75 4.53
C LEU A 199 -13.24 1.87 3.49
N VAL A 200 -13.97 0.90 2.99
CA VAL A 200 -13.53 0.00 1.92
C VAL A 200 -14.62 -0.08 0.86
N ALA A 201 -14.32 0.28 -0.37
CA ALA A 201 -15.23 0.12 -1.49
C ALA A 201 -15.22 -1.35 -1.95
N ALA A 202 -16.40 -1.96 -1.92
CA ALA A 202 -16.71 -3.31 -2.37
C ALA A 202 -17.65 -3.23 -3.58
N ASP A 203 -17.90 -4.36 -4.23
CA ASP A 203 -18.78 -4.41 -5.42
C ASP A 203 -20.25 -4.30 -5.03
N ASN A 204 -20.57 -4.68 -3.80
CA ASN A 204 -21.90 -4.62 -3.21
C ASN A 204 -22.09 -3.43 -2.25
N GLY A 205 -21.21 -2.42 -2.25
CA GLY A 205 -21.37 -1.20 -1.47
C GLY A 205 -20.09 -0.75 -0.77
N VAL A 206 -20.22 0.01 0.32
CA VAL A 206 -19.08 0.47 1.12
C VAL A 206 -19.08 -0.23 2.48
N ALA A 207 -18.03 -1.00 2.75
CA ALA A 207 -17.78 -1.53 4.07
C ALA A 207 -17.18 -0.45 4.96
N MET A 208 -17.87 -0.12 6.05
CA MET A 208 -17.46 0.87 7.02
C MET A 208 -17.18 0.20 8.37
N LEU A 209 -15.96 0.37 8.89
CA LEU A 209 -15.61 0.04 10.26
C LEU A 209 -15.56 1.30 11.12
N LEU A 210 -16.38 1.36 12.16
CA LEU A 210 -16.26 2.35 13.23
C LEU A 210 -15.48 1.78 14.41
N ARG A 211 -14.33 2.38 14.74
CA ARG A 211 -13.64 2.15 16.02
C ARG A 211 -14.19 3.11 17.05
N HIS A 212 -14.77 2.57 18.12
CA HIS A 212 -15.35 3.31 19.23
C HIS A 212 -14.80 2.79 20.56
N ALA A 213 -14.38 3.68 21.45
CA ALA A 213 -13.82 3.33 22.75
C ALA A 213 -14.96 3.06 23.74
N GLY A 214 -15.18 1.80 24.07
CA GLY A 214 -16.30 1.38 24.92
C GLY A 214 -17.57 1.14 24.12
N GLN A 215 -18.64 0.78 24.83
CA GLN A 215 -19.91 0.43 24.21
C GLN A 215 -20.60 1.67 23.61
N VAL A 216 -21.11 1.54 22.39
CA VAL A 216 -21.92 2.57 21.74
C VAL A 216 -23.28 2.64 22.44
N GLN A 217 -23.68 3.87 22.79
CA GLN A 217 -24.95 4.14 23.46
C GLN A 217 -26.15 3.88 22.53
N SER A 218 -27.31 3.55 23.10
CA SER A 218 -28.51 3.15 22.35
C SER A 218 -28.94 4.15 21.28
N ASP A 219 -28.98 5.45 21.61
CA ASP A 219 -29.36 6.50 20.66
C ASP A 219 -28.36 6.63 19.49
N ASP A 220 -27.06 6.57 19.81
CA ASP A 220 -25.98 6.62 18.83
C ASP A 220 -25.98 5.35 17.94
N LYS A 221 -26.33 4.18 18.50
CA LYS A 221 -26.52 2.93 17.75
C LYS A 221 -27.68 3.03 16.76
N VAL A 222 -28.83 3.55 17.16
CA VAL A 222 -29.98 3.76 16.25
C VAL A 222 -29.59 4.72 15.12
N ARG A 223 -28.94 5.85 15.44
CA ARG A 223 -28.45 6.81 14.43
C ARG A 223 -27.44 6.19 13.47
N LEU A 224 -26.56 5.32 13.96
CA LEU A 224 -25.55 4.66 13.13
C LEU A 224 -26.17 3.63 12.19
N LEU A 225 -27.16 2.85 12.65
CA LEU A 225 -27.90 1.91 11.81
C LEU A 225 -28.71 2.63 10.73
N GLN A 226 -29.36 3.73 11.07
CA GLN A 226 -30.06 4.57 10.09
C GLN A 226 -29.09 5.12 9.04
N PHE A 227 -27.94 5.65 9.47
CA PHE A 227 -26.90 6.13 8.55
C PHE A 227 -26.40 5.01 7.63
N ALA A 228 -26.18 3.80 8.16
CA ALA A 228 -25.78 2.65 7.37
C ALA A 228 -26.82 2.26 6.32
N ALA A 229 -28.11 2.31 6.65
CA ALA A 229 -29.18 2.07 5.70
C ALA A 229 -29.24 3.15 4.60
N GLU A 230 -29.20 4.43 4.98
CA GLU A 230 -29.24 5.57 4.05
C GLU A 230 -28.06 5.59 3.07
N GLN A 231 -26.87 5.22 3.54
CA GLN A 231 -25.65 5.19 2.74
C GLN A 231 -25.36 3.80 2.13
N GLN A 232 -26.26 2.83 2.29
CA GLN A 232 -26.12 1.46 1.78
C GLN A 232 -24.78 0.79 2.19
N LEU A 233 -24.43 0.89 3.47
CA LEU A 233 -23.16 0.39 4.00
C LEU A 233 -23.23 -1.07 4.41
N GLN A 234 -22.07 -1.74 4.39
CA GLN A 234 -21.79 -2.89 5.26
C GLN A 234 -21.15 -2.35 6.54
N LEU A 235 -21.90 -2.31 7.65
CA LEU A 235 -21.47 -1.65 8.88
C LEU A 235 -20.82 -2.63 9.85
N PHE A 236 -19.59 -2.32 10.24
CA PHE A 236 -18.83 -3.00 11.26
C PHE A 236 -18.50 -2.05 12.42
N VAL A 237 -18.54 -2.57 13.64
CA VAL A 237 -18.21 -1.79 14.85
C VAL A 237 -17.19 -2.55 15.70
N CYS A 238 -16.19 -1.82 16.19
CA CYS A 238 -15.12 -2.32 17.04
C CYS A 238 -15.13 -1.52 18.35
N GLU A 239 -15.80 -2.07 19.37
CA GLU A 239 -15.95 -1.45 20.70
C GLU A 239 -14.78 -1.81 21.63
N GLN A 240 -14.26 -3.04 21.49
CA GLN A 240 -13.11 -3.59 22.20
C GLN A 240 -11.97 -3.89 21.22
N GLU A 241 -10.72 -3.91 21.71
CA GLU A 241 -9.60 -4.24 20.83
C GLU A 241 -9.80 -5.64 20.22
N HIS A 242 -9.60 -5.73 18.90
CA HIS A 242 -9.68 -6.95 18.10
C HIS A 242 -11.05 -7.62 17.95
N GLN A 243 -12.10 -7.16 18.65
CA GLN A 243 -13.45 -7.69 18.45
C GLN A 243 -14.27 -6.81 17.51
N ILE A 244 -14.50 -7.31 16.29
CA ILE A 244 -15.29 -6.62 15.27
C ILE A 244 -16.63 -7.31 15.13
N GLN A 245 -17.70 -6.54 15.25
CA GLN A 245 -19.07 -7.01 15.07
C GLN A 245 -19.63 -6.49 13.75
N HIS A 246 -20.32 -7.35 13.02
CA HIS A 246 -21.08 -6.97 11.83
C HIS A 246 -22.50 -6.57 12.26
N TRP A 247 -22.87 -5.31 12.08
CA TRP A 247 -24.14 -4.75 12.59
C TRP A 247 -25.21 -4.62 11.50
N TYR A 248 -24.83 -4.42 10.24
CA TYR A 248 -25.77 -4.17 9.15
C TYR A 248 -25.15 -4.47 7.78
N GLY A 249 -25.97 -4.95 6.84
CA GLY A 249 -25.57 -5.22 5.45
C GLY A 249 -25.05 -6.65 5.23
N ASP A 250 -24.71 -6.95 3.98
CA ASP A 250 -24.15 -8.25 3.58
C ASP A 250 -22.64 -8.30 3.78
N THR A 251 -22.03 -9.48 3.64
CA THR A 251 -20.56 -9.59 3.61
C THR A 251 -20.01 -8.86 2.37
N PRO A 252 -19.01 -7.97 2.52
CA PRO A 252 -18.45 -7.27 1.37
C PRO A 252 -17.61 -8.20 0.51
N TYR A 253 -17.66 -8.00 -0.80
CA TYR A 253 -16.85 -8.77 -1.76
C TYR A 253 -16.38 -7.91 -2.93
N TYR A 254 -15.38 -8.40 -3.65
CA TYR A 254 -15.07 -7.91 -4.99
C TYR A 254 -14.97 -9.05 -5.99
N GLN A 255 -15.27 -8.77 -7.25
CA GLN A 255 -15.23 -9.75 -8.32
C GLN A 255 -13.97 -9.55 -9.19
N LEU A 256 -13.34 -10.67 -9.55
CA LEU A 256 -12.25 -10.72 -10.52
C LEU A 256 -12.79 -10.81 -11.95
N ALA A 257 -11.93 -10.54 -12.94
CA ALA A 257 -12.30 -10.60 -14.35
C ALA A 257 -12.82 -11.97 -14.82
N ASN A 258 -12.40 -13.06 -14.17
CA ASN A 258 -12.85 -14.42 -14.45
C ASN A 258 -14.20 -14.77 -13.79
N GLY A 259 -14.88 -13.81 -13.16
CA GLY A 259 -16.17 -13.99 -12.50
C GLY A 259 -16.07 -14.48 -11.05
N GLN A 260 -14.88 -14.84 -10.56
CA GLN A 260 -14.72 -15.29 -9.19
C GLN A 260 -14.98 -14.15 -8.21
N ARG A 261 -15.79 -14.41 -7.18
CA ARG A 261 -16.11 -13.46 -6.11
C ARG A 261 -15.27 -13.75 -4.88
N LEU A 262 -14.55 -12.75 -4.39
CA LEU A 262 -13.78 -12.86 -3.16
C LEU A 262 -14.41 -12.01 -2.08
N ALA A 263 -15.06 -12.68 -1.12
CA ALA A 263 -15.52 -12.06 0.12
C ALA A 263 -14.32 -11.77 1.03
N PHE A 264 -14.45 -10.72 1.84
CA PHE A 264 -13.39 -10.27 2.75
C PHE A 264 -13.97 -9.73 4.06
N ALA A 265 -13.23 -9.85 5.15
CA ALA A 265 -13.51 -9.11 6.37
C ALA A 265 -13.00 -7.66 6.23
N VAL A 266 -13.66 -6.69 6.87
CA VAL A 266 -13.36 -5.25 6.71
C VAL A 266 -11.89 -4.87 7.01
N ARG A 267 -11.15 -5.70 7.77
CA ARG A 267 -9.72 -5.50 8.08
C ARG A 267 -8.76 -6.36 7.26
N ASP A 268 -9.27 -7.28 6.45
CA ASP A 268 -8.43 -8.07 5.55
C ASP A 268 -7.66 -7.16 4.61
N PHE A 269 -6.42 -7.55 4.32
CA PHE A 269 -5.66 -6.87 3.31
C PHE A 269 -6.25 -7.18 1.93
N ILE A 270 -6.56 -6.11 1.20
CA ILE A 270 -6.97 -6.17 -0.19
C ILE A 270 -6.19 -5.11 -0.96
N GLN A 271 -5.93 -5.36 -2.23
CA GLN A 271 -5.22 -4.42 -3.06
C GLN A 271 -6.00 -3.11 -3.20
N VAL A 272 -5.29 -1.99 -3.07
CA VAL A 272 -5.91 -0.66 -2.94
C VAL A 272 -6.42 -0.14 -4.29
N ASN A 273 -5.76 -0.50 -5.38
CA ASN A 273 -6.16 -0.15 -6.74
C ASN A 273 -6.69 -1.40 -7.44
N ARG A 274 -8.00 -1.44 -7.67
CA ARG A 274 -8.70 -2.57 -8.28
C ARG A 274 -8.20 -2.88 -9.70
N THR A 275 -8.06 -1.85 -10.53
CA THR A 275 -7.64 -2.02 -11.92
C THR A 275 -6.22 -2.57 -12.01
N LEU A 276 -5.30 -2.07 -11.19
CA LEU A 276 -3.93 -2.57 -11.15
C LEU A 276 -3.80 -3.93 -10.49
N ASN A 277 -4.63 -4.25 -9.50
CA ASN A 277 -4.73 -5.60 -8.95
C ASN A 277 -5.09 -6.62 -10.03
N GLN A 278 -6.11 -6.33 -10.86
CA GLN A 278 -6.47 -7.23 -11.96
C GLN A 278 -5.32 -7.38 -12.96
N LYS A 279 -4.69 -6.27 -13.40
CA LYS A 279 -3.53 -6.33 -14.31
C LYS A 279 -2.34 -7.09 -13.71
N MET A 280 -2.11 -6.96 -12.41
CA MET A 280 -1.07 -7.70 -11.68
C MET A 280 -1.37 -9.20 -11.63
N ILE A 281 -2.64 -9.58 -11.38
CA ILE A 281 -3.10 -10.98 -11.47
C ILE A 281 -2.85 -11.49 -12.89
N ASP A 282 -3.35 -10.80 -13.91
CA ASP A 282 -3.20 -11.23 -15.31
C ASP A 282 -1.73 -11.41 -15.70
N THR A 283 -0.87 -10.47 -15.29
CA THR A 283 0.58 -10.53 -15.48
C THR A 283 1.19 -11.74 -14.78
N ALA A 284 0.76 -12.04 -13.54
CA ALA A 284 1.24 -13.19 -12.79
C ALA A 284 0.89 -14.52 -13.48
N LEU A 285 -0.36 -14.69 -13.93
CA LEU A 285 -0.79 -15.90 -14.63
C LEU A 285 -0.07 -16.07 -15.98
N ASP A 286 0.12 -14.98 -16.73
CA ASP A 286 0.85 -14.99 -18.00
C ASP A 286 2.34 -15.33 -17.80
N TRP A 287 3.00 -14.64 -16.86
CA TRP A 287 4.44 -14.79 -16.67
C TRP A 287 4.84 -16.14 -16.09
N LEU A 288 4.01 -16.69 -15.22
CA LEU A 288 4.19 -18.06 -14.73
C LEU A 288 3.98 -19.10 -15.84
N ALA A 289 3.38 -18.73 -16.99
CA ALA A 289 3.15 -19.61 -18.14
C ALA A 289 2.52 -20.95 -17.73
N LEU A 290 1.41 -20.87 -17.01
CA LEU A 290 0.76 -21.99 -16.30
C LEU A 290 0.28 -23.09 -17.25
N SER A 291 0.42 -24.34 -16.81
CA SER A 291 -0.01 -25.57 -17.46
C SER A 291 -0.98 -26.34 -16.56
N PRO A 292 -1.98 -27.05 -17.13
CA PRO A 292 -2.89 -27.91 -16.35
C PRO A 292 -2.22 -29.01 -15.52
N THR A 293 -0.92 -29.27 -15.72
CA THR A 293 -0.13 -30.23 -14.95
C THR A 293 0.62 -29.61 -13.77
N ASP A 294 0.70 -28.28 -13.70
CA ASP A 294 1.51 -27.60 -12.69
C ASP A 294 0.91 -27.73 -11.29
N ARG A 295 1.79 -27.79 -10.29
CA ARG A 295 1.47 -27.56 -8.89
C ARG A 295 2.09 -26.24 -8.45
N VAL A 296 1.25 -25.32 -8.00
CA VAL A 296 1.68 -23.95 -7.66
C VAL A 296 1.57 -23.69 -6.17
N LEU A 297 2.62 -23.10 -5.60
CA LEU A 297 2.62 -22.60 -4.23
C LEU A 297 2.46 -21.07 -4.26
N ASP A 298 1.47 -20.56 -3.54
CA ASP A 298 1.20 -19.12 -3.37
C ASP A 298 1.46 -18.74 -1.91
N LEU A 299 2.54 -18.00 -1.67
CA LEU A 299 2.97 -17.58 -0.33
C LEU A 299 2.49 -16.16 -0.05
N PHE A 300 2.05 -15.93 1.20
CA PHE A 300 1.37 -14.68 1.61
C PHE A 300 0.07 -14.49 0.83
N CYS A 301 -0.69 -15.57 0.63
CA CYS A 301 -1.81 -15.62 -0.30
C CYS A 301 -3.02 -14.77 0.16
N GLY A 302 -3.04 -14.34 1.42
CA GLY A 302 -4.17 -13.68 2.04
C GLY A 302 -5.46 -14.48 1.85
N MET A 303 -6.47 -13.81 1.31
CA MET A 303 -7.80 -14.36 1.04
C MET A 303 -7.92 -15.07 -0.33
N GLY A 304 -6.79 -15.37 -0.99
CA GLY A 304 -6.75 -16.11 -2.25
C GLY A 304 -6.74 -15.25 -3.52
N ASN A 305 -6.20 -14.02 -3.44
CA ASN A 305 -6.21 -13.05 -4.55
C ASN A 305 -5.54 -13.59 -5.82
N PHE A 306 -4.42 -14.32 -5.69
CA PHE A 306 -3.77 -15.03 -6.79
C PHE A 306 -4.18 -16.51 -6.84
N THR A 307 -4.29 -17.17 -5.68
CA THR A 307 -4.55 -18.61 -5.58
C THR A 307 -5.80 -19.05 -6.33
N LEU A 308 -6.91 -18.30 -6.24
CA LEU A 308 -8.17 -18.67 -6.88
C LEU A 308 -8.13 -18.53 -8.41
N PRO A 309 -7.58 -17.44 -8.99
CA PRO A 309 -7.30 -17.39 -10.42
C PRO A 309 -6.37 -18.49 -10.91
N LEU A 310 -5.29 -18.76 -10.17
CA LEU A 310 -4.30 -19.80 -10.50
C LEU A 310 -4.97 -21.17 -10.68
N ALA A 311 -5.91 -21.50 -9.79
CA ALA A 311 -6.63 -22.76 -9.75
C ALA A 311 -7.26 -23.18 -11.09
N SER A 312 -7.70 -22.20 -11.89
CA SER A 312 -8.34 -22.45 -13.19
C SER A 312 -7.37 -22.92 -14.28
N LYS A 313 -6.06 -22.85 -14.06
CA LYS A 313 -5.03 -23.14 -15.07
C LYS A 313 -4.06 -24.26 -14.69
N VAL A 314 -4.21 -24.87 -13.51
CA VAL A 314 -3.19 -25.74 -12.91
C VAL A 314 -3.80 -27.03 -12.36
N ALA A 315 -2.97 -28.04 -12.12
CA ALA A 315 -3.42 -29.30 -11.52
C ALA A 315 -3.88 -29.06 -10.07
N SER A 316 -3.09 -28.31 -9.31
CA SER A 316 -3.44 -27.89 -7.94
C SER A 316 -2.68 -26.65 -7.51
N ALA A 317 -3.25 -25.88 -6.58
CA ALA A 317 -2.54 -24.80 -5.91
C ALA A 317 -2.61 -24.90 -4.38
N VAL A 318 -1.56 -24.43 -3.71
CA VAL A 318 -1.51 -24.33 -2.24
C VAL A 318 -1.28 -22.87 -1.87
N GLY A 319 -2.19 -22.29 -1.09
CA GLY A 319 -2.05 -20.96 -0.51
C GLY A 319 -1.57 -21.01 0.94
N ILE A 320 -0.55 -20.23 1.27
CA ILE A 320 0.00 -20.11 2.64
C ILE A 320 -0.20 -18.69 3.14
N GLU A 321 -0.79 -18.56 4.34
CA GLU A 321 -1.06 -17.29 5.00
C GLU A 321 -0.79 -17.40 6.51
N GLY A 322 -0.30 -16.33 7.14
CA GLY A 322 0.01 -16.32 8.58
C GLY A 322 -1.22 -16.09 9.46
N VAL A 323 -2.23 -15.39 8.95
CA VAL A 323 -3.45 -15.02 9.67
C VAL A 323 -4.54 -16.08 9.49
N ALA A 324 -4.95 -16.71 10.60
CA ALA A 324 -5.91 -17.83 10.58
C ALA A 324 -7.29 -17.42 10.02
N GLU A 325 -7.75 -16.21 10.31
CA GLU A 325 -9.00 -15.66 9.80
C GLU A 325 -8.98 -15.50 8.27
N MET A 326 -7.85 -15.05 7.71
CA MET A 326 -7.69 -14.92 6.26
C MET A 326 -7.60 -16.29 5.57
N VAL A 327 -6.99 -17.30 6.21
CA VAL A 327 -7.02 -18.69 5.73
C VAL A 327 -8.44 -19.23 5.70
N ALA A 328 -9.24 -18.97 6.75
CA ALA A 328 -10.64 -19.36 6.77
C ALA A 328 -11.45 -18.66 5.65
N GLN A 329 -11.21 -17.36 5.46
CA GLN A 329 -11.83 -16.59 4.38
C GLN A 329 -11.43 -17.12 2.98
N ALA A 330 -10.16 -17.47 2.78
CA ALA A 330 -9.68 -18.05 1.51
C ALA A 330 -10.34 -19.39 1.20
N LYS A 331 -10.52 -20.26 2.22
CA LYS A 331 -11.26 -21.53 2.08
C LYS A 331 -12.72 -21.30 1.74
N GLN A 332 -13.37 -20.33 2.38
CA GLN A 332 -14.75 -19.95 2.06
C GLN A 332 -14.86 -19.41 0.64
N ASN A 333 -13.93 -18.57 0.20
CA ASN A 333 -13.89 -18.07 -1.17
C ASN A 333 -13.71 -19.21 -2.18
N ALA A 334 -12.81 -20.17 -1.92
CA ALA A 334 -12.66 -21.34 -2.79
C ALA A 334 -13.97 -22.14 -2.91
N LEU A 335 -14.62 -22.43 -1.78
CA LEU A 335 -15.89 -23.14 -1.75
C LEU A 335 -16.99 -22.39 -2.50
N ALA A 336 -17.14 -21.07 -2.25
CA ALA A 336 -18.15 -20.22 -2.87
C ALA A 336 -17.97 -20.09 -4.40
N ASN A 337 -16.74 -20.25 -4.90
CA ASN A 337 -16.43 -20.24 -6.33
C ASN A 337 -16.36 -21.64 -6.95
N GLY A 338 -16.68 -22.71 -6.20
CA GLY A 338 -16.61 -24.09 -6.69
C GLY A 338 -15.18 -24.55 -7.03
N VAL A 339 -14.16 -23.92 -6.45
CA VAL A 339 -12.75 -24.24 -6.70
C VAL A 339 -12.32 -25.37 -5.76
N THR A 340 -12.06 -26.55 -6.31
CA THR A 340 -11.82 -27.79 -5.54
C THR A 340 -10.36 -28.25 -5.53
N ASN A 341 -9.53 -27.73 -6.43
CA ASN A 341 -8.12 -28.10 -6.58
C ASN A 341 -7.15 -27.19 -5.79
N VAL A 342 -7.65 -26.48 -4.78
CA VAL A 342 -6.84 -25.61 -3.92
C VAL A 342 -6.86 -26.07 -2.46
N LYS A 343 -5.74 -25.87 -1.76
CA LYS A 343 -5.64 -26.05 -0.31
C LYS A 343 -5.04 -24.80 0.32
N PHE A 344 -5.49 -24.47 1.52
CA PHE A 344 -4.96 -23.33 2.28
C PHE A 344 -4.48 -23.77 3.65
N TYR A 345 -3.32 -23.28 4.05
CA TYR A 345 -2.70 -23.57 5.33
C TYR A 345 -2.33 -22.29 6.06
N GLN A 346 -2.57 -22.29 7.38
CA GLN A 346 -2.00 -21.27 8.24
C GLN A 346 -0.54 -21.66 8.51
N THR A 347 0.41 -20.79 8.21
CA THR A 347 1.81 -21.01 8.56
C THR A 347 2.52 -19.68 8.80
N ASP A 348 3.22 -19.58 9.93
CA ASP A 348 4.16 -18.49 10.20
C ASP A 348 5.42 -18.71 9.35
N LEU A 349 5.51 -18.02 8.22
CA LEU A 349 6.61 -18.16 7.27
C LEU A 349 7.95 -17.63 7.82
N ASP A 350 7.95 -16.85 8.90
CA ASP A 350 9.17 -16.36 9.56
C ASP A 350 9.91 -17.48 10.32
N ARG A 351 9.27 -18.64 10.49
CA ARG A 351 9.83 -19.84 11.15
C ARG A 351 10.13 -20.94 10.13
N THR A 352 10.94 -21.91 10.54
CA THR A 352 11.11 -23.14 9.76
C THR A 352 9.77 -23.85 9.57
N PHE A 353 9.44 -24.16 8.32
CA PHE A 353 8.19 -24.82 7.93
C PHE A 353 8.41 -26.17 7.22
N SER A 354 9.61 -26.72 7.23
CA SER A 354 9.94 -28.02 6.60
C SER A 354 9.09 -29.19 7.11
N ASP A 355 8.60 -29.10 8.36
CA ASP A 355 7.72 -30.12 8.95
C ASP A 355 6.26 -30.01 8.50
N GLN A 356 5.89 -28.90 7.86
CA GLN A 356 4.52 -28.67 7.42
C GLN A 356 4.12 -29.69 6.34
N PRO A 357 2.87 -30.21 6.35
CA PRO A 357 2.42 -31.20 5.36
C PRO A 357 2.51 -30.72 3.91
N TRP A 358 2.37 -29.41 3.70
CA TRP A 358 2.49 -28.80 2.38
C TRP A 358 3.94 -28.68 1.91
N ALA A 359 4.90 -28.49 2.82
CA ALA A 359 6.32 -28.33 2.49
C ALA A 359 6.97 -29.64 2.01
N LYS A 360 6.33 -30.79 2.28
CA LYS A 360 6.76 -32.11 1.78
C LYS A 360 6.28 -32.40 0.36
N GLN A 361 5.48 -31.51 -0.23
CA GLN A 361 5.00 -31.63 -1.60
C GLN A 361 5.97 -30.92 -2.56
N ALA A 362 6.10 -31.44 -3.77
CA ALA A 362 6.85 -30.77 -4.81
C ALA A 362 5.97 -29.72 -5.51
N PHE A 363 6.57 -28.60 -5.89
CA PHE A 363 5.91 -27.50 -6.59
C PHE A 363 6.71 -27.12 -7.82
N ASP A 364 6.02 -26.96 -8.95
CA ASP A 364 6.65 -26.59 -10.21
C ASP A 364 6.90 -25.08 -10.25
N LYS A 365 6.04 -24.30 -9.57
CA LYS A 365 6.04 -22.84 -9.60
C LYS A 365 5.70 -22.26 -8.23
N VAL A 366 6.32 -21.15 -7.89
CA VAL A 366 6.06 -20.40 -6.65
C VAL A 366 5.68 -18.96 -7.00
N LEU A 367 4.64 -18.44 -6.35
CA LEU A 367 4.30 -17.02 -6.29
C LEU A 367 4.48 -16.54 -4.85
N LEU A 368 5.02 -15.34 -4.67
CA LEU A 368 5.09 -14.69 -3.36
C LEU A 368 4.77 -13.19 -3.46
N ASP A 369 3.92 -12.70 -2.56
CA ASP A 369 3.60 -11.27 -2.36
C ASP A 369 3.86 -10.86 -0.89
N PRO A 370 5.14 -10.85 -0.45
CA PRO A 370 5.49 -10.63 0.95
C PRO A 370 5.27 -9.20 1.45
N PRO A 371 5.29 -9.00 2.79
CA PRO A 371 5.29 -7.68 3.38
C PRO A 371 6.55 -6.85 3.01
N ARG A 372 6.58 -5.59 3.43
CA ARG A 372 7.68 -4.64 3.14
C ARG A 372 9.07 -5.10 3.57
N SER A 373 9.16 -6.06 4.50
CA SER A 373 10.41 -6.69 4.96
C SER A 373 11.03 -7.64 3.93
N GLY A 374 10.31 -8.00 2.87
CA GLY A 374 10.70 -9.02 1.90
C GLY A 374 10.48 -10.45 2.43
N ALA A 375 11.01 -11.43 1.73
CA ALA A 375 10.86 -12.86 2.02
C ALA A 375 12.20 -13.61 2.21
N LEU A 376 13.33 -12.90 2.39
CA LEU A 376 14.65 -13.53 2.54
C LEU A 376 14.67 -14.71 3.52
N PHE A 377 13.92 -14.62 4.62
CA PHE A 377 13.82 -15.67 5.64
C PHE A 377 13.20 -16.98 5.11
N ALA A 378 12.28 -16.90 4.14
CA ALA A 378 11.59 -18.05 3.56
C ALA A 378 12.32 -18.61 2.33
N LEU A 379 13.12 -17.79 1.62
CA LEU A 379 13.78 -18.18 0.38
C LEU A 379 14.65 -19.45 0.47
N PRO A 380 15.41 -19.73 1.55
CA PRO A 380 16.18 -20.97 1.65
C PRO A 380 15.30 -22.22 1.49
N HIS A 381 14.20 -22.30 2.24
CA HIS A 381 13.28 -23.41 2.17
C HIS A 381 12.52 -23.44 0.83
N ILE A 382 12.17 -22.28 0.25
CA ILE A 382 11.54 -22.21 -1.07
C ILE A 382 12.46 -22.80 -2.15
N CYS A 383 13.76 -22.53 -2.08
CA CYS A 383 14.75 -23.07 -3.01
C CYS A 383 14.94 -24.59 -2.84
N GLU A 384 14.73 -25.15 -1.65
CA GLU A 384 14.73 -26.60 -1.41
C GLU A 384 13.57 -27.32 -2.11
N LEU A 385 12.44 -26.64 -2.31
CA LEU A 385 11.30 -27.15 -3.10
C LEU A 385 11.63 -27.26 -4.60
N ARG A 386 12.75 -26.64 -5.04
CA ARG A 386 13.25 -26.63 -6.42
C ARG A 386 12.20 -26.26 -7.48
N PRO A 387 11.41 -25.19 -7.31
CA PRO A 387 10.50 -24.75 -8.36
C PRO A 387 11.27 -24.31 -9.60
N ASN A 388 10.70 -24.58 -10.77
CA ASN A 388 11.27 -24.18 -12.07
C ASN A 388 11.13 -22.68 -12.30
N SER A 389 10.15 -22.04 -11.65
CA SER A 389 9.91 -20.59 -11.72
C SER A 389 9.42 -20.02 -10.39
N ILE A 390 9.88 -18.81 -10.08
CA ILE A 390 9.47 -18.05 -8.89
C ILE A 390 9.01 -16.67 -9.37
N LEU A 391 7.76 -16.32 -9.12
CA LEU A 391 7.21 -14.99 -9.38
C LEU A 391 7.11 -14.21 -8.08
N TYR A 392 7.84 -13.10 -8.01
CA TYR A 392 7.95 -12.27 -6.82
C TYR A 392 7.24 -10.93 -7.05
N VAL A 393 6.20 -10.64 -6.26
CA VAL A 393 5.58 -9.31 -6.15
C VAL A 393 6.22 -8.58 -4.97
N SER A 394 6.62 -7.33 -5.15
CA SER A 394 7.29 -6.55 -4.09
C SER A 394 6.80 -5.12 -4.05
N CYS A 395 6.48 -4.64 -2.85
CA CYS A 395 6.22 -3.23 -2.56
C CYS A 395 7.45 -2.44 -2.07
N ASN A 396 8.62 -3.08 -2.01
CA ASN A 396 9.86 -2.44 -1.56
C ASN A 396 11.04 -2.84 -2.47
N PRO A 397 11.58 -1.89 -3.27
CA PRO A 397 12.65 -2.20 -4.20
C PRO A 397 13.97 -2.57 -3.51
N ALA A 398 14.20 -2.14 -2.26
CA ALA A 398 15.43 -2.45 -1.55
C ALA A 398 15.47 -3.92 -1.09
N THR A 399 14.37 -4.41 -0.53
CA THR A 399 14.27 -5.82 -0.12
C THR A 399 14.17 -6.74 -1.32
N LEU A 400 13.52 -6.32 -2.42
CA LEU A 400 13.55 -7.07 -3.68
C LEU A 400 14.99 -7.30 -4.17
N VAL A 401 15.86 -6.28 -4.15
CA VAL A 401 17.26 -6.42 -4.58
C VAL A 401 18.00 -7.46 -3.74
N ARG A 402 17.91 -7.35 -2.42
CA ARG A 402 18.50 -8.30 -1.46
C ARG A 402 18.01 -9.73 -1.70
N ASP A 403 16.73 -9.89 -1.91
CA ASP A 403 16.08 -11.20 -2.08
C ASP A 403 16.42 -11.80 -3.46
N SER A 404 16.54 -10.94 -4.48
CA SER A 404 17.01 -11.31 -5.82
C SER A 404 18.47 -11.80 -5.79
N GLU A 405 19.36 -11.12 -5.06
CA GLU A 405 20.76 -11.55 -4.89
C GLU A 405 20.83 -12.99 -4.35
N TYR A 406 20.00 -13.30 -3.35
CA TYR A 406 19.91 -14.66 -2.81
C TYR A 406 19.42 -15.66 -3.86
N LEU A 407 18.33 -15.37 -4.58
CA LEU A 407 17.81 -16.27 -5.62
C LEU A 407 18.84 -16.54 -6.74
N LEU A 408 19.59 -15.51 -7.14
CA LEU A 408 20.68 -15.65 -8.13
C LEU A 408 21.79 -16.59 -7.62
N GLN A 409 22.16 -16.48 -6.33
CA GLN A 409 23.12 -17.40 -5.69
C GLN A 409 22.60 -18.85 -5.65
N GLN A 410 21.28 -19.04 -5.51
CA GLN A 410 20.63 -20.35 -5.56
C GLN A 410 20.42 -20.88 -7.00
N GLY A 411 21.02 -20.24 -8.01
CA GLY A 411 21.00 -20.72 -9.40
C GLY A 411 19.72 -20.37 -10.15
N TYR A 412 18.96 -19.37 -9.70
CA TYR A 412 17.93 -18.75 -10.52
C TYR A 412 18.52 -17.65 -11.41
N GLN A 413 17.75 -17.22 -12.42
CA GLN A 413 18.02 -16.04 -13.23
C GLN A 413 16.80 -15.13 -13.21
N LEU A 414 17.04 -13.84 -13.12
CA LEU A 414 16.00 -12.82 -13.22
C LEU A 414 15.63 -12.65 -14.70
N GLU A 415 14.50 -13.19 -15.12
CA GLU A 415 14.12 -13.24 -16.54
C GLU A 415 13.46 -11.93 -16.99
N LYS A 416 12.43 -11.49 -16.26
CA LYS A 416 11.62 -10.32 -16.61
C LYS A 416 11.15 -9.59 -15.35
N SER A 417 10.94 -8.27 -15.46
CA SER A 417 10.46 -7.44 -14.35
C SER A 417 9.67 -6.25 -14.86
N ALA A 418 8.64 -5.83 -14.13
CA ALA A 418 7.84 -4.65 -14.39
C ALA A 418 7.59 -3.89 -13.09
N ALA A 419 7.62 -2.57 -13.16
CA ALA A 419 7.08 -1.75 -12.07
C ALA A 419 5.54 -1.69 -12.18
N ILE A 420 4.91 -1.46 -11.04
CA ILE A 420 3.46 -1.27 -10.91
C ILE A 420 3.25 0.06 -10.21
N ASP A 421 2.55 0.99 -10.86
CA ASP A 421 2.18 2.27 -10.23
C ASP A 421 0.90 2.09 -9.41
N MET A 422 0.92 1.17 -8.44
CA MET A 422 -0.24 0.81 -7.58
C MET A 422 -0.81 2.00 -6.82
N PHE A 423 0.04 3.00 -6.54
CA PHE A 423 -0.31 4.20 -5.79
C PHE A 423 0.18 5.47 -6.51
N PRO A 424 -0.51 5.88 -7.61
CA PRO A 424 -0.23 7.14 -8.28
C PRO A 424 -0.24 8.32 -7.29
N HIS A 425 0.61 9.31 -7.54
CA HIS A 425 0.87 10.48 -6.68
C HIS A 425 1.60 10.20 -5.36
N THR A 426 2.11 8.98 -5.15
CA THR A 426 2.85 8.61 -3.94
C THR A 426 4.25 8.06 -4.24
N ALA A 427 5.11 8.06 -3.22
CA ALA A 427 6.47 7.51 -3.27
C ALA A 427 6.56 5.97 -3.36
N HIS A 428 5.43 5.26 -3.35
CA HIS A 428 5.44 3.80 -3.42
C HIS A 428 5.86 3.32 -4.81
N LEU A 429 6.70 2.29 -4.82
CA LEU A 429 7.15 1.60 -6.02
C LEU A 429 6.90 0.11 -5.82
N GLU A 430 5.85 -0.39 -6.47
CA GLU A 430 5.59 -1.82 -6.54
C GLU A 430 6.20 -2.43 -7.80
N SER A 431 6.40 -3.73 -7.79
CA SER A 431 7.01 -4.46 -8.90
C SER A 431 6.60 -5.92 -8.90
N ILE A 432 6.65 -6.53 -10.07
CA ILE A 432 6.49 -7.96 -10.30
C ILE A 432 7.72 -8.45 -11.05
N THR A 433 8.34 -9.53 -10.60
CA THR A 433 9.60 -10.05 -11.13
C THR A 433 9.55 -11.56 -11.24
N LEU A 434 9.89 -12.09 -12.41
CA LEU A 434 9.96 -13.54 -12.65
C LEU A 434 11.40 -14.01 -12.62
N PHE A 435 11.62 -15.08 -11.87
CA PHE A 435 12.87 -15.83 -11.83
C PHE A 435 12.64 -17.22 -12.41
N LYS A 436 13.61 -17.72 -13.18
CA LYS A 436 13.64 -19.10 -13.68
C LYS A 436 14.86 -19.84 -13.20
N LYS A 437 14.71 -21.14 -12.95
CA LYS A 437 15.86 -22.00 -12.66
C LYS A 437 16.74 -22.10 -13.92
N ARG A 438 18.06 -22.02 -13.72
CA ARG A 438 19.04 -22.22 -14.79
C ARG A 438 19.03 -23.64 -15.34
#